data_AF-A0A8X7X593-F1
#
_entry.id   AF-A0A8X7X593-F1
#
_cell.length_a   1.000
_cell.length_b   1.000
_cell.length_c   1.000
_cell.angle_alpha   90.00
_cell.angle_beta   90.00
_cell.angle_gamma   90.00
#
_symmetry.space_group_name_H-M   'P 1'
#
loop_
_entity.id
_entity.type
_entity.pdbx_description
1 polymer ?
#
loop_
_entity_poly.entity_id
_entity_poly.type
_entity_poly.pdbx_seq_one_letter_code
_entity_poly.pdbx_strand_id
1 'polypeptide(L)'
;MLQATSGYGDTSVSKRYRTYPVQDGKGGKSLPYVLSDTMGLENGDGEGIHVDDIISVIKGHVPDLYEFSPKAPITPHDSRYRENPCLADKVHCVVYVLQADNIHIFKKSLLQKFAKIRSEVNSIGIPQLVLLTKVDEACTKVKKDLTKLYRSRYLYEKVIQLGKTLGAPVSSISLVKSYSSETELSLNVDILILKALQQMLRATDACLDDVKLKCHAETISSECFFPSFQ
;
A
#
# COMPACT_ATOMS: atom_id res chain seq x y z
N MET A 1 -0.86 -12.10 18.54
CA MET A 1 -0.81 -11.02 17.53
C MET A 1 -1.13 -11.65 16.19
N LEU A 2 -2.09 -11.10 15.45
CA LEU A 2 -2.37 -11.58 14.10
C LEU A 2 -1.24 -11.12 13.17
N GLN A 3 -0.70 -12.02 12.36
CA GLN A 3 0.35 -11.72 11.39
C GLN A 3 -0.10 -12.14 9.99
N ALA A 4 0.38 -11.43 8.97
CA ALA A 4 0.17 -11.84 7.59
C ALA A 4 0.98 -13.11 7.28
N THR A 5 0.41 -13.96 6.43
CA THR A 5 1.12 -15.16 5.96
C THR A 5 2.23 -14.74 5.01
N SER A 6 3.47 -15.13 5.32
CA SER A 6 4.62 -14.94 4.42
C SER A 6 5.00 -16.25 3.73
N GLY A 7 5.41 -16.18 2.47
CA GLY A 7 5.93 -17.35 1.74
C GLY A 7 6.57 -16.97 0.41
N TYR A 8 7.16 -17.97 -0.25
CA TYR A 8 7.74 -17.84 -1.59
C TYR A 8 6.92 -18.66 -2.58
N GLY A 9 6.63 -18.09 -3.74
CA GLY A 9 5.92 -18.77 -4.82
C GLY A 9 5.80 -17.86 -6.05
N ASP A 10 5.42 -18.45 -7.18
CA ASP A 10 5.22 -17.73 -8.44
C ASP A 10 3.96 -16.85 -8.42
N THR A 11 3.00 -17.18 -7.52
CA THR A 11 1.75 -16.46 -7.31
C THR A 11 1.61 -16.04 -5.85
N SER A 12 0.71 -15.08 -5.61
CA SER A 12 0.44 -14.52 -4.29
C SER A 12 0.02 -15.60 -3.29
N VAL A 13 0.70 -15.65 -2.15
CA VAL A 13 0.32 -16.51 -1.01
C VAL A 13 -0.95 -16.00 -0.33
N SER A 14 -1.07 -14.67 -0.22
CA SER A 14 -2.30 -14.03 0.25
C SER A 14 -3.37 -14.11 -0.83
N LYS A 15 -4.51 -14.73 -0.51
CA LYS A 15 -5.71 -14.80 -1.37
C LYS A 15 -6.90 -14.03 -0.78
N ARG A 16 -6.78 -13.54 0.45
CA ARG A 16 -7.84 -12.85 1.18
C ARG A 16 -7.44 -11.43 1.53
N TYR A 17 -8.42 -10.54 1.63
CA TYR A 17 -8.28 -9.25 2.27
C TYR A 17 -8.16 -9.43 3.78
N ARG A 18 -7.14 -8.83 4.38
CA ARG A 18 -6.93 -8.91 5.83
C ARG A 18 -6.52 -7.56 6.40
N THR A 19 -7.08 -7.23 7.55
CA THR A 19 -6.75 -6.03 8.32
C THR A 19 -5.98 -6.41 9.59
N TYR A 20 -4.96 -5.63 9.91
CA TYR A 20 -4.03 -5.86 11.01
C TYR A 20 -3.93 -4.58 11.86
N PRO A 21 -4.80 -4.43 12.87
CA PRO A 21 -4.67 -3.37 13.86
C PRO A 21 -3.35 -3.54 14.63
N VAL A 22 -2.61 -2.44 14.78
CA VAL A 22 -1.31 -2.48 15.48
C VAL A 22 -1.48 -2.09 16.94
N GLN A 23 -0.77 -2.77 17.84
CA GLN A 23 -0.82 -2.54 19.28
C GLN A 23 0.51 -1.99 19.79
N ASP A 24 0.44 -1.17 20.84
CA ASP A 24 1.61 -0.67 21.59
C ASP A 24 2.21 -1.78 22.48
N GLY A 25 2.80 -2.78 21.84
CA GLY A 25 3.32 -3.96 22.51
C GLY A 25 2.24 -4.96 22.96
N LYS A 26 2.69 -6.04 23.62
CA LYS A 26 1.82 -7.15 24.02
C LYS A 26 0.85 -6.70 25.12
N GLY A 27 -0.45 -6.69 24.82
CA GLY A 27 -1.50 -6.25 25.75
C GLY A 27 -1.60 -4.72 25.88
N GLY A 28 -0.88 -3.98 25.04
CA GLY A 28 -0.98 -2.52 24.97
C GLY A 28 -2.24 -2.03 24.28
N LYS A 29 -2.37 -0.71 24.20
CA LYS A 29 -3.50 -0.04 23.54
C LYS A 29 -3.39 -0.20 22.02
N SER A 30 -4.53 -0.17 21.34
CA SER A 30 -4.54 -0.08 19.88
C SER A 30 -3.97 1.26 19.45
N LEU A 31 -3.02 1.23 18.51
CA LEU A 31 -2.53 2.42 17.84
C LEU A 31 -3.57 2.89 16.80
N PRO A 32 -3.58 4.20 16.44
CA PRO A 32 -4.62 4.78 15.58
C PRO A 32 -4.37 4.50 14.09
N TYR A 33 -3.85 3.32 13.74
CA TYR A 33 -3.67 2.91 12.36
C TYR A 33 -3.80 1.39 12.21
N VAL A 34 -4.19 0.99 11.00
CA VAL A 34 -4.42 -0.40 10.60
C VAL A 34 -3.62 -0.64 9.32
N LEU A 35 -2.91 -1.76 9.27
CA LEU A 35 -2.27 -2.22 8.03
C LEU A 35 -3.20 -3.21 7.35
N SER A 36 -3.35 -3.10 6.04
CA SER A 36 -4.16 -4.03 5.26
C SER A 36 -3.31 -4.81 4.27
N ASP A 37 -3.54 -6.11 4.19
CA ASP A 37 -2.93 -7.01 3.21
C ASP A 37 -3.96 -7.44 2.16
N THR A 38 -3.51 -7.58 0.92
CA THR A 38 -4.33 -8.00 -0.22
C THR A 38 -3.65 -9.13 -0.98
N MET A 39 -4.40 -9.78 -1.86
CA MET A 39 -3.76 -10.59 -2.90
C MET A 39 -2.85 -9.70 -3.77
N GLY A 40 -1.71 -10.24 -4.20
CA GLY A 40 -0.72 -9.54 -5.01
C GLY A 40 -1.16 -9.33 -6.46
N LEU A 41 -0.55 -8.33 -7.11
CA LEU A 41 -0.65 -8.14 -8.56
C LEU A 41 0.26 -9.13 -9.28
N GLU A 42 -0.28 -9.80 -10.31
CA GLU A 42 0.44 -10.81 -11.08
C GLU A 42 0.49 -10.44 -12.57
N ASN A 43 1.46 -11.04 -13.26
CA ASN A 43 1.80 -10.73 -14.65
C ASN A 43 0.77 -11.25 -15.67
N GLY A 44 0.02 -12.31 -15.37
CA GLY A 44 -1.01 -12.82 -16.28
C GLY A 44 -2.28 -11.96 -16.33
N ASP A 45 -2.94 -12.01 -17.47
CA ASP A 45 -4.31 -11.50 -17.60
C ASP A 45 -5.26 -12.44 -16.86
N GLY A 46 -6.07 -11.90 -15.95
CA GLY A 46 -6.91 -12.70 -15.06
C GLY A 46 -6.15 -13.40 -13.92
N GLU A 47 -4.88 -13.06 -13.70
CA GLU A 47 -4.07 -13.50 -12.55
C GLU A 47 -3.90 -12.38 -11.53
N GLY A 48 -3.66 -12.75 -10.26
CA GLY A 48 -3.55 -11.81 -9.16
C GLY A 48 -4.89 -11.17 -8.79
N ILE A 49 -4.81 -10.14 -7.94
CA ILE A 49 -5.97 -9.32 -7.58
C ILE A 49 -6.48 -8.52 -8.78
N HIS A 50 -7.80 -8.38 -8.89
CA HIS A 50 -8.42 -7.53 -9.90
C HIS A 50 -8.24 -6.03 -9.54
N VAL A 51 -8.02 -5.16 -10.53
CA VAL A 51 -7.83 -3.72 -10.25
C VAL A 51 -9.06 -3.13 -9.56
N ASP A 52 -10.26 -3.54 -9.98
CA ASP A 52 -11.50 -3.01 -9.41
C ASP A 52 -11.74 -3.49 -7.97
N ASP A 53 -11.15 -4.64 -7.57
CA ASP A 53 -11.11 -5.05 -6.16
C ASP A 53 -10.21 -4.14 -5.33
N ILE A 54 -9.05 -3.75 -5.86
CA ILE A 54 -8.17 -2.77 -5.20
C ILE A 54 -8.93 -1.46 -4.97
N ILE A 55 -9.65 -0.97 -5.98
CA ILE A 55 -10.44 0.26 -5.84
C ILE A 55 -11.57 0.09 -4.83
N SER A 56 -12.21 -1.09 -4.79
CA SER A 56 -13.25 -1.41 -3.80
C SER A 56 -12.69 -1.50 -2.39
N VAL A 57 -11.49 -2.06 -2.19
CA VAL A 57 -10.74 -2.04 -0.93
C VAL A 57 -10.47 -0.61 -0.51
N ILE A 58 -9.96 0.23 -1.42
CA ILE A 58 -9.60 1.63 -1.12
C ILE A 58 -10.82 2.43 -0.67
N LYS A 59 -11.96 2.21 -1.33
CA LYS A 59 -13.24 2.84 -0.98
C LYS A 59 -13.91 2.25 0.25
N GLY A 60 -13.37 1.16 0.82
CA GLY A 60 -13.85 0.53 2.05
C GLY A 60 -15.00 -0.47 1.87
N HIS A 61 -15.29 -0.88 0.64
CA HIS A 61 -16.40 -1.77 0.31
C HIS A 61 -16.10 -3.26 0.56
N VAL A 62 -14.84 -3.62 0.74
CA VAL A 62 -14.41 -5.02 0.94
C VAL A 62 -14.24 -5.29 2.43
N PRO A 63 -15.01 -6.23 3.03
CA PRO A 63 -14.87 -6.57 4.44
C PRO A 63 -13.65 -7.47 4.69
N ASP A 64 -13.14 -7.44 5.91
CA ASP A 64 -12.09 -8.36 6.37
C ASP A 64 -12.48 -9.83 6.08
N LEU A 65 -11.48 -10.66 5.75
CA LEU A 65 -11.62 -12.07 5.33
C LEU A 65 -12.26 -12.30 3.96
N TYR A 66 -12.60 -11.26 3.19
CA TYR A 66 -13.05 -11.44 1.81
C TYR A 66 -12.00 -12.18 0.98
N GLU A 67 -12.42 -13.21 0.25
CA GLU A 67 -11.55 -14.00 -0.63
C GLU A 67 -11.65 -13.49 -2.06
N PHE A 68 -10.52 -13.02 -2.60
CA PHE A 68 -10.46 -12.44 -3.93
C PHE A 68 -10.61 -13.53 -5.00
N SER A 69 -11.40 -13.22 -6.03
CA SER A 69 -11.52 -14.04 -7.23
C SER A 69 -10.69 -13.41 -8.35
N PRO A 70 -9.67 -14.09 -8.89
CA PRO A 70 -8.93 -13.58 -10.05
C PRO A 70 -9.81 -13.37 -11.30
N LYS A 71 -10.97 -14.04 -11.34
CA LYS A 71 -11.88 -14.03 -12.50
C LYS A 71 -12.83 -12.85 -12.53
N ALA A 72 -13.22 -12.32 -11.37
CA ALA A 72 -14.22 -11.27 -11.27
C ALA A 72 -14.08 -10.49 -9.95
N PRO A 73 -14.17 -9.15 -9.98
CA PRO A 73 -14.16 -8.35 -8.78
C PRO A 73 -15.45 -8.47 -7.98
N ILE A 74 -15.40 -8.08 -6.70
CA ILE A 74 -16.58 -7.85 -5.88
C ILE A 74 -17.48 -6.79 -6.54
N THR A 75 -18.79 -6.94 -6.40
CA THR A 75 -19.78 -5.99 -6.91
C THR A 75 -20.79 -5.64 -5.81
N PRO A 76 -21.56 -4.55 -5.96
CA PRO A 76 -22.66 -4.23 -5.03
C PRO A 76 -23.73 -5.32 -4.89
N HIS A 77 -23.77 -6.31 -5.79
CA HIS A 77 -24.68 -7.44 -5.71
C HIS A 77 -24.14 -8.61 -4.83
N ASP A 78 -22.86 -8.59 -4.45
CA ASP A 78 -22.31 -9.57 -3.49
C ASP A 78 -22.85 -9.26 -2.09
N SER A 79 -23.38 -10.28 -1.40
CA SER A 79 -23.96 -10.12 -0.06
C SER A 79 -22.94 -9.66 1.00
N ARG A 80 -21.64 -9.80 0.72
CA ARG A 80 -20.55 -9.35 1.60
C ARG A 80 -20.09 -7.93 1.26
N TYR A 81 -20.56 -7.34 0.17
CA TYR A 81 -20.19 -5.98 -0.21
C TYR A 81 -20.71 -4.97 0.82
N ARG A 82 -19.82 -4.11 1.32
CA ARG A 82 -20.21 -3.04 2.23
C ARG A 82 -20.70 -1.83 1.44
N GLU A 83 -22.01 -1.62 1.42
CA GLU A 83 -22.65 -0.55 0.64
C GLU A 83 -22.23 0.87 1.09
N ASN A 84 -22.23 1.11 2.40
CA ASN A 84 -22.00 2.43 2.99
C ASN A 84 -20.78 2.44 3.93
N PRO A 85 -19.54 2.45 3.40
CA PRO A 85 -18.33 2.46 4.20
C PRO A 85 -18.11 3.79 4.92
N CYS A 86 -17.72 3.73 6.18
CA CYS A 86 -17.31 4.93 6.94
C CYS A 86 -15.86 5.31 6.64
N LEU A 87 -15.37 6.42 7.21
CA LEU A 87 -13.98 6.85 6.99
C LEU A 87 -12.98 5.79 7.50
N ALA A 88 -13.25 5.16 8.64
CA ALA A 88 -12.37 4.12 9.20
C ALA A 88 -12.28 2.84 8.33
N ASP A 89 -13.24 2.66 7.41
CA ASP A 89 -13.24 1.54 6.47
C ASP A 89 -12.38 1.80 5.23
N LYS A 90 -12.04 3.05 4.94
CA LYS A 90 -11.34 3.48 3.72
C LYS A 90 -9.83 3.37 3.88
N VAL A 91 -9.14 3.19 2.76
CA VAL A 91 -7.67 3.24 2.71
C VAL A 91 -7.24 4.68 2.52
N HIS A 92 -6.28 5.11 3.35
CA HIS A 92 -5.76 6.48 3.36
C HIS A 92 -4.35 6.61 2.77
N CYS A 93 -3.70 5.48 2.46
CA CYS A 93 -2.42 5.43 1.76
C CYS A 93 -2.27 4.06 1.10
N VAL A 94 -1.89 4.02 -0.18
CA VAL A 94 -1.58 2.79 -0.90
C VAL A 94 -0.08 2.59 -0.91
N VAL A 95 0.37 1.36 -0.64
CA VAL A 95 1.79 1.02 -0.60
C VAL A 95 2.05 -0.19 -1.51
N TYR A 96 2.84 0.01 -2.56
CA TYR A 96 3.27 -1.10 -3.43
C TYR A 96 4.56 -1.71 -2.89
N VAL A 97 4.55 -3.02 -2.65
CA VAL A 97 5.73 -3.76 -2.18
C VAL A 97 6.33 -4.54 -3.35
N LEU A 98 7.55 -4.18 -3.74
CA LEU A 98 8.25 -4.78 -4.88
C LEU A 98 9.62 -5.30 -4.45
N GLN A 99 10.14 -6.30 -5.15
CA GLN A 99 11.48 -6.84 -4.91
C GLN A 99 12.49 -6.20 -5.87
N ALA A 100 13.68 -5.86 -5.36
CA ALA A 100 14.70 -5.14 -6.12
C ALA A 100 15.23 -5.90 -7.35
N ASP A 101 15.21 -7.24 -7.32
CA ASP A 101 15.59 -8.14 -8.41
C ASP A 101 14.54 -8.23 -9.53
N ASN A 102 13.25 -8.11 -9.19
CA ASN A 102 12.13 -8.37 -10.11
C ASN A 102 11.67 -7.17 -10.96
N ILE A 103 12.31 -5.99 -10.82
CA ILE A 103 11.92 -4.76 -11.55
C ILE A 103 11.93 -4.97 -13.08
N HIS A 104 12.77 -5.86 -13.58
CA HIS A 104 12.95 -6.11 -15.02
C HIS A 104 11.88 -7.04 -15.62
N ILE A 105 11.04 -7.65 -14.78
CA ILE A 105 10.12 -8.76 -15.15
C ILE A 105 8.69 -8.25 -15.43
N PHE A 106 8.43 -6.94 -15.34
CA PHE A 106 7.08 -6.43 -15.55
C PHE A 106 6.62 -6.58 -16.99
N LYS A 107 5.63 -7.46 -17.19
CA LYS A 107 4.94 -7.57 -18.48
C LYS A 107 4.06 -6.33 -18.71
N LYS A 108 3.74 -6.07 -19.97
CA LYS A 108 2.87 -4.95 -20.38
C LYS A 108 1.52 -4.95 -19.65
N SER A 109 0.92 -6.13 -19.45
CA SER A 109 -0.32 -6.34 -18.69
C SER A 109 -0.22 -5.81 -17.26
N LEU A 110 0.86 -6.13 -16.55
CA LEU A 110 1.10 -5.65 -15.19
C LEU A 110 1.33 -4.13 -15.15
N LEU A 111 2.07 -3.58 -16.11
CA LEU A 111 2.25 -2.13 -16.22
C LEU A 111 0.92 -1.39 -16.47
N GLN A 112 0.02 -1.98 -17.25
CA GLN A 112 -1.33 -1.46 -17.45
C GLN A 112 -2.16 -1.50 -16.16
N LYS A 113 -2.05 -2.58 -15.35
CA LYS A 113 -2.68 -2.64 -14.02
C LYS A 113 -2.16 -1.50 -13.13
N PHE A 114 -0.85 -1.30 -13.02
CA PHE A 114 -0.28 -0.19 -12.26
C PHE A 114 -0.74 1.18 -12.76
N ALA A 115 -0.77 1.39 -14.09
CA ALA A 115 -1.24 2.64 -14.67
C ALA A 115 -2.72 2.92 -14.36
N LYS A 116 -3.58 1.89 -14.47
CA LYS A 116 -5.01 1.98 -14.13
C LYS A 116 -5.20 2.31 -12.65
N ILE A 117 -4.56 1.55 -11.75
CA ILE A 117 -4.65 1.81 -10.30
C ILE A 117 -4.17 3.22 -10.01
N ARG A 118 -3.01 3.62 -10.53
CA ARG A 118 -2.47 4.97 -10.29
C ARG A 118 -3.44 6.07 -10.72
N SER A 119 -4.09 5.92 -11.88
CA SER A 119 -5.06 6.89 -12.38
C SER A 119 -6.28 7.00 -11.46
N GLU A 120 -6.86 5.86 -11.07
CA GLU A 120 -8.03 5.80 -10.18
C GLU A 120 -7.71 6.30 -8.77
N VAL A 121 -6.56 5.92 -8.22
CA VAL A 121 -6.15 6.30 -6.87
C VAL A 121 -5.82 7.80 -6.80
N ASN A 122 -5.22 8.35 -7.87
CA ASN A 122 -4.99 9.79 -7.99
C ASN A 122 -6.30 10.59 -8.08
N SER A 123 -7.34 10.08 -8.75
CA SER A 123 -8.63 10.78 -8.84
C SER A 123 -9.36 10.83 -7.50
N ILE A 124 -9.14 9.82 -6.64
CA ILE A 124 -9.65 9.76 -5.26
C ILE A 124 -8.81 10.64 -4.32
N GLY A 125 -7.58 11.01 -4.71
CA GLY A 125 -6.67 11.82 -3.90
C GLY A 125 -5.91 11.04 -2.83
N ILE A 126 -5.81 9.71 -2.95
CA ILE A 126 -5.08 8.88 -1.99
C ILE A 126 -3.58 8.83 -2.37
N PRO A 127 -2.65 9.07 -1.43
CA PRO A 127 -1.23 8.98 -1.70
C PRO A 127 -0.77 7.55 -2.00
N GLN A 128 0.23 7.44 -2.87
CA GLN A 128 0.80 6.17 -3.33
C GLN A 128 2.31 6.15 -3.05
N LEU A 129 2.74 5.17 -2.25
CA LEU A 129 4.14 4.93 -1.88
C LEU A 129 4.62 3.59 -2.43
N VAL A 130 5.94 3.43 -2.49
CA VAL A 130 6.59 2.21 -2.97
C VAL A 130 7.64 1.77 -1.96
N LEU A 131 7.60 0.49 -1.58
CA LEU A 131 8.67 -0.16 -0.84
C LEU A 131 9.43 -1.09 -1.77
N LEU A 132 10.72 -0.80 -1.94
CA LEU A 132 11.62 -1.70 -2.63
C LEU A 132 12.35 -2.57 -1.61
N THR A 133 11.97 -3.85 -1.58
CA THR A 133 12.46 -4.89 -0.66
C THR A 133 13.61 -5.70 -1.28
N LYS A 134 14.22 -6.60 -0.51
CA LYS A 134 15.34 -7.47 -0.95
C LYS A 134 16.53 -6.73 -1.56
N VAL A 135 16.76 -5.52 -1.08
CA VAL A 135 17.83 -4.62 -1.52
C VAL A 135 19.22 -5.16 -1.21
N ASP A 136 19.34 -5.95 -0.15
CA ASP A 136 20.54 -6.67 0.26
C ASP A 136 20.82 -7.88 -0.65
N GLU A 137 19.79 -8.62 -1.07
CA GLU A 137 19.94 -9.69 -2.05
C GLU A 137 20.38 -9.13 -3.42
N ALA A 138 19.80 -8.00 -3.83
CA ALA A 138 20.14 -7.36 -5.10
C ALA A 138 21.52 -6.70 -5.12
N CYS A 139 22.10 -6.34 -3.95
CA CYS A 139 23.38 -5.63 -3.89
C CYS A 139 24.31 -6.23 -2.82
N THR A 140 25.34 -6.96 -3.27
CA THR A 140 26.33 -7.62 -2.40
C THR A 140 27.05 -6.66 -1.43
N LYS A 141 27.27 -5.40 -1.83
CA LYS A 141 27.85 -4.37 -0.95
C LYS A 141 26.93 -4.02 0.22
N VAL A 142 25.62 -3.95 -0.04
CA VAL A 142 24.59 -3.69 0.97
C VAL A 142 24.36 -4.90 1.85
N LYS A 143 24.41 -6.11 1.28
CA LYS A 143 24.38 -7.36 2.07
C LYS A 143 25.45 -7.42 3.14
N LYS A 144 26.67 -6.97 2.80
CA LYS A 144 27.80 -6.91 3.74
C LYS A 144 27.68 -5.77 4.75
N ASP A 145 27.08 -4.66 4.35
CA ASP A 145 27.01 -3.44 5.14
C ASP A 145 25.80 -2.58 4.73
N LEU A 146 24.72 -2.71 5.51
CA LEU A 146 23.45 -2.04 5.23
C LEU A 146 23.56 -0.51 5.31
N THR A 147 24.58 0.04 5.98
CA THR A 147 24.79 1.50 6.05
C THR A 147 25.14 2.10 4.67
N LYS A 148 25.55 1.26 3.71
CA LYS A 148 25.86 1.66 2.33
C LYS A 148 24.63 1.70 1.42
N LEU A 149 23.43 1.38 1.91
CA LEU A 149 22.19 1.31 1.12
C LEU A 149 21.98 2.53 0.22
N TYR A 150 21.87 3.73 0.81
CA TYR A 150 21.65 4.98 0.08
C TYR A 150 22.91 5.55 -0.59
N ARG A 151 24.07 4.93 -0.40
CA ARG A 151 25.31 5.25 -1.12
C ARG A 151 25.55 4.34 -2.32
N SER A 152 24.72 3.31 -2.50
CA SER A 152 24.83 2.35 -3.59
C SER A 152 24.30 2.96 -4.89
N ARG A 153 25.20 3.30 -5.81
CA ARG A 153 24.85 3.74 -7.17
C ARG A 153 23.89 2.76 -7.87
N TYR A 154 24.12 1.47 -7.70
CA TYR A 154 23.28 0.41 -8.28
C TYR A 154 21.83 0.49 -7.81
N LEU A 155 21.61 0.63 -6.49
CA LEU A 155 20.25 0.76 -5.95
C LEU A 155 19.61 2.09 -6.34
N TYR A 156 20.40 3.17 -6.38
CA TYR A 156 19.92 4.46 -6.86
C TYR A 156 19.41 4.38 -8.32
N GLU A 157 20.17 3.78 -9.22
CA GLU A 157 19.76 3.58 -10.62
C GLU A 157 18.48 2.71 -10.73
N LYS A 158 18.35 1.67 -9.90
CA LYS A 158 17.10 0.87 -9.80
C LYS A 158 15.90 1.70 -9.34
N VAL A 159 16.08 2.58 -8.35
CA VAL A 159 15.01 3.47 -7.88
C VAL A 159 14.57 4.42 -8.99
N ILE A 160 15.51 5.02 -9.73
CA ILE A 160 15.20 5.88 -10.87
C ILE A 160 14.43 5.11 -11.96
N GLN A 161 14.90 3.89 -12.29
CA GLN A 161 14.23 3.03 -13.27
C GLN A 161 12.81 2.69 -12.82
N LEU A 162 12.64 2.25 -11.57
CA LEU A 162 11.34 1.90 -11.02
C LEU A 162 10.38 3.09 -10.99
N GLY A 163 10.86 4.26 -10.60
CA GLY A 163 10.07 5.50 -10.61
C GLY A 163 9.56 5.84 -12.01
N LYS A 164 10.41 5.71 -13.04
CA LYS A 164 9.98 5.88 -14.44
C LYS A 164 8.95 4.83 -14.85
N THR A 165 9.17 3.57 -14.51
CA THR A 165 8.31 2.44 -14.88
C THR A 165 6.92 2.51 -14.25
N LEU A 166 6.83 2.85 -12.97
CA LEU A 166 5.56 3.00 -12.26
C LEU A 166 4.96 4.41 -12.40
N GLY A 167 5.74 5.35 -12.94
CA GLY A 167 5.40 6.77 -12.97
C GLY A 167 5.17 7.34 -11.57
N ALA A 168 6.04 6.94 -10.63
CA ALA A 168 6.08 7.37 -9.24
C ALA A 168 7.28 8.30 -9.00
N PRO A 169 7.16 9.34 -8.17
CA PRO A 169 8.28 10.19 -7.84
C PRO A 169 9.33 9.39 -7.05
N VAL A 170 10.61 9.69 -7.27
CA VAL A 170 11.73 9.04 -6.57
C VAL A 170 11.59 9.16 -5.04
N SER A 171 11.04 10.28 -4.57
CA SER A 171 10.79 10.54 -3.15
C SER A 171 9.74 9.63 -2.52
N SER A 172 8.86 8.98 -3.29
CA SER A 172 7.87 8.03 -2.75
C SER A 172 8.40 6.59 -2.70
N ILE A 173 9.62 6.33 -3.17
CA ILE A 173 10.24 5.01 -3.19
C ILE A 173 11.22 4.86 -2.03
N SER A 174 10.86 4.04 -1.05
CA SER A 174 11.71 3.71 0.10
C SER A 174 12.41 2.37 -0.11
N LEU A 175 13.73 2.36 0.12
CA LEU A 175 14.52 1.12 0.14
C LEU A 175 14.42 0.49 1.53
N VAL A 176 13.99 -0.76 1.59
CA VAL A 176 13.84 -1.51 2.85
C VAL A 176 14.47 -2.89 2.74
N LYS A 177 15.07 -3.35 3.84
CA LYS A 177 15.46 -4.75 4.01
C LYS A 177 14.39 -5.42 4.87
N SER A 178 13.90 -6.58 4.45
CA SER A 178 12.99 -7.39 5.25
C SER A 178 13.78 -8.30 6.21
N TYR A 179 13.15 -8.67 7.32
CA TYR A 179 13.59 -9.80 8.13
C TYR A 179 13.16 -11.08 7.42
N SER A 180 14.12 -11.90 6.99
CA SER A 180 13.85 -13.11 6.22
C SER A 180 14.63 -14.32 6.73
N SER A 181 15.82 -14.11 7.28
CA SER A 181 16.69 -15.17 7.78
C SER A 181 17.23 -14.89 9.19
N GLU A 182 17.14 -13.64 9.63
CA GLU A 182 17.60 -13.21 10.94
C GLU A 182 16.65 -13.69 12.05
N THR A 183 17.24 -14.16 13.14
CA THR A 183 16.51 -14.56 14.35
C THR A 183 16.38 -13.44 15.38
N GLU A 184 17.19 -12.39 15.24
CA GLU A 184 17.29 -11.26 16.16
C GLU A 184 17.07 -9.93 15.44
N LEU A 185 16.62 -8.92 16.18
CA LEU A 185 16.44 -7.57 15.64
C LEU A 185 17.78 -6.92 15.32
N SER A 186 17.78 -6.10 14.28
CA SER A 186 18.92 -5.34 13.81
C SER A 186 18.56 -3.87 13.72
N LEU A 187 19.26 -3.04 14.47
CA LEU A 187 19.05 -1.59 14.49
C LEU A 187 19.03 -0.97 13.08
N ASN A 188 19.94 -1.41 12.20
CA ASN A 188 20.00 -0.88 10.83
C ASN A 188 18.76 -1.27 10.00
N VAL A 189 18.22 -2.47 10.20
CA VAL A 189 17.00 -2.93 9.52
C VAL A 189 15.79 -2.19 10.08
N ASP A 190 15.68 -2.08 11.41
CA ASP A 190 14.60 -1.37 12.09
C ASP A 190 14.55 0.09 11.67
N ILE A 191 15.70 0.78 11.56
CA ILE A 191 15.75 2.16 11.07
C ILE A 191 15.12 2.27 9.67
N LEU A 192 15.33 1.31 8.77
CA LEU A 192 14.74 1.36 7.43
C LEU A 192 13.22 1.11 7.46
N ILE A 193 12.78 0.10 8.20
CA ILE A 193 11.35 -0.25 8.33
C ILE A 193 10.58 0.88 9.02
N LEU A 194 11.10 1.41 10.13
CA LEU A 194 10.47 2.50 10.88
C LEU A 194 10.45 3.80 10.08
N LYS A 195 11.49 4.11 9.30
CA LYS A 195 11.46 5.25 8.38
C LYS A 195 10.40 5.08 7.29
N ALA A 196 10.26 3.89 6.72
CA ALA A 196 9.23 3.61 5.74
C ALA A 196 7.83 3.78 6.36
N LEU A 197 7.59 3.22 7.55
CA LEU A 197 6.34 3.39 8.28
C LEU A 197 6.05 4.87 8.58
N GLN A 198 7.06 5.64 8.99
CA GLN A 198 6.91 7.07 9.22
C GLN A 198 6.48 7.82 7.94
N GLN A 199 6.98 7.44 6.76
CA GLN A 199 6.54 8.03 5.50
C GLN A 199 5.09 7.67 5.17
N MET A 200 4.66 6.42 5.43
CA MET A 200 3.26 6.00 5.26
C MET A 200 2.32 6.80 6.16
N LEU A 201 2.70 6.99 7.42
CA LEU A 201 1.91 7.77 8.39
C LEU A 201 1.82 9.23 7.97
N ARG A 202 2.94 9.86 7.57
CA ARG A 202 2.93 11.25 7.07
C ARG A 202 2.04 11.44 5.85
N ALA A 203 2.09 10.50 4.90
CA ALA A 203 1.23 10.52 3.73
C ALA A 203 -0.25 10.39 4.12
N THR A 204 -0.55 9.48 5.05
CA THR A 204 -1.90 9.25 5.58
C THR A 204 -2.43 10.50 6.30
N ASP A 205 -1.63 11.13 7.17
CA ASP A 205 -2.01 12.34 7.88
C ASP A 205 -2.33 13.48 6.91
N ALA A 206 -1.47 13.70 5.91
CA ALA A 206 -1.71 14.71 4.87
C ALA A 206 -3.00 14.45 4.07
N CYS A 207 -3.30 13.17 3.79
CA CYS A 207 -4.55 12.77 3.15
C CYS A 207 -5.76 13.08 4.04
N LEU A 208 -5.68 12.77 5.34
CA LEU A 208 -6.78 13.01 6.28
C LEU A 208 -7.03 14.50 6.52
N ASP A 209 -5.99 15.33 6.50
CA ASP A 209 -6.13 16.78 6.62
C ASP A 209 -6.85 17.39 5.41
N ASP A 210 -6.57 16.91 4.20
CA ASP A 210 -7.33 17.31 2.99
C ASP A 210 -8.81 16.90 3.07
N VAL A 211 -9.10 15.69 3.57
CA VAL A 211 -10.48 15.23 3.81
C VAL A 211 -11.20 16.15 4.79
N LYS A 212 -10.56 16.52 5.91
CA LYS A 212 -11.16 17.44 6.88
C LYS A 212 -11.49 18.79 6.25
N LEU A 213 -10.58 19.35 5.46
CA LEU A 213 -10.79 20.65 4.79
C LEU A 213 -11.99 20.61 3.83
N LYS A 214 -12.12 19.53 3.06
CA LYS A 214 -13.26 19.33 2.14
C LYS A 214 -14.59 19.23 2.90
N CYS A 215 -14.64 18.45 3.97
CA CYS A 215 -15.86 18.34 4.80
C CYS A 215 -16.27 19.69 5.42
N HIS A 216 -15.31 20.52 5.85
CA HIS A 216 -15.61 21.86 6.37
C HIS A 216 -16.17 22.77 5.27
N ALA A 217 -15.62 22.73 4.06
CA ALA A 217 -16.11 23.52 2.93
C ALA A 217 -17.54 23.11 2.52
N GLU A 218 -17.86 21.82 2.54
CA GLU A 218 -19.22 21.29 2.29
C GLU A 218 -20.22 21.67 3.38
N THR A 219 -19.77 21.76 4.63
CA THR A 219 -20.63 22.21 5.75
C THR A 219 -20.96 23.69 5.60
N ILE A 220 -19.96 24.53 5.30
CA ILE A 220 -20.17 25.97 5.08
C ILE A 220 -21.08 26.22 3.88
N SER A 221 -20.91 25.48 2.78
CA SER A 221 -21.75 25.66 1.58
C SER A 221 -23.20 25.21 1.78
N SER A 222 -23.45 24.20 2.63
CA SER A 222 -24.80 23.77 2.99
C SER A 222 -25.48 24.71 3.99
N GLU A 223 -24.74 25.32 4.92
CA GLU A 223 -25.27 26.37 5.82
C GLU A 223 -25.64 27.66 5.07
N CYS A 224 -24.89 28.03 4.02
CA CYS A 224 -25.23 29.18 3.17
C CYS A 224 -26.48 28.98 2.30
N PHE A 225 -27.05 27.76 2.25
CA PHE A 225 -28.20 27.43 1.41
C PHE A 225 -29.55 27.43 2.14
N PHE A 226 -29.62 27.80 3.42
CA PHE A 226 -30.91 28.08 4.07
C PHE A 226 -31.39 29.49 3.68
N PRO A 227 -32.44 29.64 2.83
CA PRO A 227 -33.04 30.93 2.62
C PRO A 227 -33.78 31.32 3.89
N SER A 228 -33.56 32.55 4.33
CA SER A 228 -34.39 33.19 5.36
C SER A 228 -35.84 33.21 4.84
N PHE A 229 -36.68 32.30 5.30
CA PHE A 229 -38.12 32.42 5.13
C PHE A 229 -38.59 33.57 6.03
N GLN A 230 -38.86 34.72 5.40
CA GLN A 230 -39.74 35.77 5.94
C GLN A 230 -41.18 35.46 5.57
#